data_AF-A0AB37UH05-F1
#
_entry.id   AF-A0AB37UH05-F1
#
_cell.length_a   1.000
_cell.length_b   1.000
_cell.length_c   1.000
_cell.angle_alpha   90.00
_cell.angle_beta   90.00
_cell.angle_gamma   90.00
#
_symmetry.space_group_name_H-M   'P 1'
#
loop_
_entity.id
_entity.type
_entity.pdbx_description
1 polymer ?
#
loop_
_entity_poly.entity_id
_entity_poly.type
_entity_poly.pdbx_seq_one_letter_code
_entity_poly.pdbx_strand_id
1 'polypeptide(L)'
;MTNRIIQPRLFGLARSNRDFSLRDSWGKNQFNNSFPAALACYMYSQELKPVYLTLDSQLKVKHGKIDVTSIFGIEPLSPNLFFAFESDYVPYRKTVIGTLPRVDLVTLESQGDSCLKAIEIKLTALPDNSTYRLPDNQYGCEIVTRPDTIVYLALSIIEKYQLSQQAILNVLHPICSQISDWSSISSVLPLVVDLVHGLDCLLVSNIDLQQPLVIQPVWKTIGKTSKLYENCLDIFVWSNFAFTRLFFDVTKNFIKSRTETIQRPMRSVIWLAKMLYEFAQSGKINHKFIIDNLSYNTKNDKAFALSGSNTHRYMTCPELTTPRITKAEIKNIILGGGQDFLSPERRFDAVILSNPEIFN
;
A
#
# COMPACT_ATOMS: atom_id res chain seq x y z
N MET A 1 -18.75 34.53 24.52
CA MET A 1 -17.82 33.41 24.24
C MET A 1 -17.36 33.57 22.81
N THR A 2 -16.08 33.90 22.59
CA THR A 2 -15.52 33.99 21.24
C THR A 2 -15.59 32.60 20.60
N ASN A 3 -16.45 32.42 19.61
CA ASN A 3 -16.39 31.29 18.68
C ASN A 3 -14.99 31.30 18.06
N ARG A 4 -14.06 30.51 18.60
CA ARG A 4 -12.79 30.25 17.93
C ARG A 4 -13.17 29.54 16.64
N ILE A 5 -13.04 30.25 15.52
CA ILE A 5 -13.17 29.66 14.18
C ILE A 5 -12.11 28.55 14.12
N ILE A 6 -12.56 27.30 14.15
CA ILE A 6 -11.69 26.14 13.96
C ILE A 6 -11.28 26.19 12.49
N GLN A 7 -9.99 26.42 12.24
CA GLN A 7 -9.46 26.42 10.88
C GLN A 7 -9.61 25.03 10.23
N PRO A 8 -9.81 24.95 8.91
CA PRO A 8 -9.79 23.71 8.16
C PRO A 8 -8.58 22.85 8.52
N ARG A 9 -8.82 21.57 8.83
CA ARG A 9 -7.75 20.60 9.12
C ARG A 9 -8.24 19.15 9.03
N LEU A 10 -7.29 18.22 8.96
CA LEU A 10 -7.53 16.79 9.14
C LEU A 10 -7.19 16.35 10.57
N PHE A 11 -8.03 15.49 11.15
CA PHE A 11 -7.86 14.97 12.51
C PHE A 11 -6.51 14.27 12.69
N GLY A 12 -5.80 14.57 13.78
CA GLY A 12 -4.50 13.98 14.12
C GLY A 12 -3.29 14.50 13.33
N LEU A 13 -3.50 15.15 12.18
CA LEU A 13 -2.43 15.67 11.32
C LEU A 13 -1.96 17.06 11.81
N ALA A 14 -1.55 17.14 13.06
CA ALA A 14 -1.11 18.39 13.68
C ALA A 14 0.19 18.93 13.07
N ARG A 15 1.07 18.04 12.59
CA ARG A 15 2.36 18.41 12.00
C ARG A 15 2.57 17.64 10.70
N SER A 16 2.66 18.36 9.60
CA SER A 16 2.84 17.78 8.28
C SER A 16 3.56 18.76 7.35
N ASN A 17 4.13 18.24 6.27
CA ASN A 17 4.60 19.06 5.14
C ASN A 17 3.44 19.59 4.25
N ARG A 18 2.19 19.30 4.62
CA ARG A 18 0.98 19.84 4.00
C ARG A 18 0.24 20.72 5.01
N ASP A 19 -0.20 21.90 4.58
CA ASP A 19 -0.95 22.84 5.40
C ASP A 19 -2.45 22.78 5.05
N PHE A 20 -3.21 22.06 5.87
CA PHE A 20 -4.65 21.89 5.66
C PHE A 20 -5.48 23.11 5.99
N SER A 21 -4.90 24.20 6.49
CA SER A 21 -5.60 25.50 6.55
C SER A 21 -5.73 26.15 5.15
N LEU A 22 -4.96 25.67 4.16
CA LEU A 22 -4.94 26.17 2.79
C LEU A 22 -5.69 25.24 1.85
N ARG A 23 -6.44 25.81 0.91
CA ARG A 23 -7.23 25.07 -0.09
C ARG A 23 -6.39 24.09 -0.93
N ASP A 24 -5.14 24.42 -1.22
CA ASP A 24 -4.24 23.61 -2.05
C ASP A 24 -4.00 22.19 -1.49
N SER A 25 -4.03 22.03 -0.17
CA SER A 25 -3.88 20.72 0.48
C SER A 25 -5.14 19.84 0.46
N TRP A 26 -6.27 20.40 0.01
CA TRP A 26 -7.53 19.66 -0.16
C TRP A 26 -7.75 19.18 -1.60
N GLY A 27 -6.82 19.50 -2.51
CA GLY A 27 -6.87 19.05 -3.89
C GLY A 27 -6.74 17.53 -4.03
N LYS A 28 -7.20 17.03 -5.19
CA LYS A 28 -7.29 15.60 -5.56
C LYS A 28 -6.06 14.74 -5.23
N ASN A 29 -4.85 15.27 -5.36
CA ASN A 29 -3.61 14.51 -5.14
C ASN A 29 -3.10 14.59 -3.70
N GLN A 30 -3.51 15.60 -2.93
CA GLN A 30 -3.08 15.77 -1.54
C GLN A 30 -4.09 15.14 -0.58
N PHE A 31 -5.37 15.53 -0.66
CA PHE A 31 -6.40 15.03 0.26
C PHE A 31 -6.53 13.51 0.25
N ASN A 32 -6.63 12.88 -0.92
CA ASN A 32 -6.83 11.43 -1.04
C ASN A 32 -5.62 10.62 -0.52
N ASN A 33 -4.44 11.23 -0.42
CA ASN A 33 -3.24 10.62 0.15
C ASN A 33 -3.12 10.93 1.67
N SER A 34 -3.63 12.08 2.13
CA SER A 34 -3.56 12.46 3.55
C SER A 34 -4.72 11.97 4.41
N PHE A 35 -5.93 11.85 3.86
CA PHE A 35 -7.11 11.35 4.57
C PHE A 35 -6.89 9.97 5.21
N PRO A 36 -6.24 8.99 4.54
CA PRO A 36 -5.89 7.70 5.15
C PRO A 36 -5.12 7.79 6.48
N ALA A 37 -4.18 8.72 6.59
CA ALA A 37 -3.44 8.95 7.83
C ALA A 37 -4.34 9.55 8.92
N ALA A 38 -5.24 10.46 8.54
CA ALA A 38 -6.21 11.08 9.46
C ALA A 38 -7.23 10.07 9.97
N LEU A 39 -7.72 9.19 9.08
CA LEU A 39 -8.60 8.09 9.43
C LEU A 39 -7.92 7.13 10.41
N ALA A 40 -6.63 6.81 10.21
CA ALA A 40 -5.88 5.98 11.15
C ALA A 40 -5.72 6.65 12.52
N CYS A 41 -5.45 7.95 12.58
CA CYS A 41 -5.43 8.71 13.83
C CYS A 41 -6.80 8.70 14.53
N TYR A 42 -7.88 8.86 13.77
CA TYR A 42 -9.25 8.82 14.30
C TYR A 42 -9.59 7.43 14.85
N MET A 43 -9.30 6.36 14.10
CA MET A 43 -9.48 4.99 14.56
C MET A 43 -8.71 4.72 15.86
N TYR A 44 -7.47 5.22 15.97
CA TYR A 44 -6.71 5.15 17.23
C TYR A 44 -7.44 5.82 18.39
N SER A 45 -7.99 7.02 18.19
CA SER A 45 -8.77 7.73 19.23
C SER A 45 -10.06 7.02 19.63
N GLN A 46 -10.58 6.16 18.76
CA GLN A 46 -11.77 5.31 19.02
C GLN A 46 -11.39 3.91 19.53
N GLU A 47 -10.12 3.67 19.86
CA GLU A 47 -9.59 2.35 20.27
C GLU A 47 -9.81 1.24 19.23
N LEU A 48 -9.97 1.63 17.95
CA LEU A 48 -10.19 0.72 16.83
C LEU A 48 -8.87 0.38 16.14
N LYS A 49 -8.45 -0.88 16.27
CA LYS A 49 -7.27 -1.40 15.55
C LYS A 49 -7.62 -1.72 14.08
N PRO A 50 -6.83 -1.25 13.10
CA PRO A 50 -6.91 -1.69 11.70
C PRO A 50 -6.80 -3.21 11.54
N VAL A 51 -7.40 -3.75 10.47
CA VAL A 51 -7.22 -5.16 10.08
C VAL A 51 -5.81 -5.32 9.54
N TYR A 52 -5.03 -6.24 10.11
CA TYR A 52 -3.67 -6.53 9.65
C TYR A 52 -3.65 -7.82 8.82
N LEU A 53 -3.20 -7.71 7.58
CA LEU A 53 -3.06 -8.81 6.64
C LEU A 53 -1.61 -9.26 6.65
N THR A 54 -1.37 -10.46 7.17
CA THR A 54 -0.04 -11.09 7.29
C THR A 54 0.01 -12.38 6.49
N LEU A 55 1.20 -12.81 6.11
CA LEU A 55 1.43 -14.12 5.48
C LEU A 55 1.66 -15.17 6.58
N ASP A 56 1.09 -16.36 6.45
CA ASP A 56 1.40 -17.51 7.31
C ASP A 56 2.45 -18.45 6.67
N SER A 57 2.89 -19.47 7.41
CA SER A 57 3.87 -20.45 6.93
C SER A 57 3.34 -21.37 5.83
N GLN A 58 2.03 -21.36 5.56
CA GLN A 58 1.39 -22.05 4.43
C GLN A 58 1.19 -21.10 3.24
N LEU A 59 1.80 -19.90 3.26
CA LEU A 59 1.69 -18.87 2.22
C LEU A 59 0.26 -18.34 2.03
N LYS A 60 -0.60 -18.42 3.05
CA LYS A 60 -1.95 -17.86 3.04
C LYS A 60 -1.96 -16.52 3.77
N VAL A 61 -2.88 -15.65 3.33
CA VAL A 61 -3.13 -14.38 4.04
C VAL A 61 -3.98 -14.68 5.27
N LYS A 62 -3.47 -14.29 6.44
CA LYS A 62 -4.14 -14.35 7.73
C LYS A 62 -4.54 -12.93 8.17
N HIS A 63 -5.73 -12.83 8.76
CA HIS A 63 -6.23 -11.60 9.37
C HIS A 63 -5.84 -11.53 10.85
N GLY A 64 -5.38 -10.36 11.26
CA GLY A 64 -5.15 -9.98 12.65
C GLY A 64 -5.55 -8.53 12.88
N LYS A 65 -5.04 -7.95 13.96
CA LYS A 65 -5.19 -6.53 14.30
C LYS A 65 -3.81 -5.93 14.55
N ILE A 66 -3.64 -4.66 14.21
CA ILE A 66 -2.39 -3.93 14.45
C ILE A 66 -2.68 -2.59 15.12
N ASP A 67 -1.85 -2.20 16.07
CA ASP A 67 -1.91 -0.87 16.67
C ASP A 67 -1.41 0.18 15.69
N VAL A 68 -2.10 1.32 15.59
CA VAL A 68 -1.70 2.42 14.71
C VAL A 68 -0.33 2.97 15.10
N THR A 69 0.02 2.91 16.39
CA THR A 69 1.38 3.17 16.89
C THR A 69 2.43 2.33 16.18
N SER A 70 2.18 1.04 15.93
CA SER A 70 3.12 0.16 15.20
C SER A 70 3.23 0.51 13.72
N ILE A 71 2.16 1.08 13.14
CA ILE A 71 2.13 1.55 11.75
C ILE A 71 2.92 2.84 11.59
N PHE A 72 2.81 3.79 12.53
CA PHE A 72 3.47 5.11 12.46
C PHE A 72 4.84 5.16 13.17
N GLY A 73 5.15 4.17 14.00
CA GLY A 73 6.40 4.06 14.78
C GLY A 73 6.33 4.72 16.16
N ILE A 74 5.43 5.68 16.36
CA ILE A 74 5.10 6.30 17.65
C ILE A 74 3.60 6.56 17.75
N GLU A 75 3.12 7.04 18.89
CA GLU A 75 1.71 7.28 19.14
C GLU A 75 1.10 8.25 18.09
N PRO A 76 -0.05 7.91 17.47
CA PRO A 76 -0.64 8.68 16.36
C PRO A 76 -1.03 10.12 16.69
N LEU A 77 -1.34 10.41 17.96
CA LEU A 77 -1.71 11.74 18.43
C LEU A 77 -0.56 12.45 19.15
N SER A 78 0.65 11.88 19.11
CA SER A 78 1.83 12.49 19.72
C SER A 78 2.15 13.84 19.07
N PRO A 79 2.44 14.89 19.86
CA PRO A 79 2.93 16.17 19.32
C PRO A 79 4.30 16.02 18.63
N ASN A 80 4.98 14.89 18.85
CA ASN A 80 6.26 14.59 18.23
C ASN A 80 6.14 13.88 16.88
N LEU A 81 4.94 13.45 16.46
CA LEU A 81 4.74 12.81 15.17
C LEU A 81 4.61 13.84 14.04
N PHE A 82 5.42 13.69 13.00
CA PHE A 82 5.36 14.49 11.78
C PHE A 82 5.03 13.61 10.57
N PHE A 83 4.05 14.04 9.78
CA PHE A 83 3.62 13.36 8.55
C PHE A 83 4.24 14.01 7.32
N ALA A 84 5.28 13.40 6.76
CA ALA A 84 5.94 13.83 5.54
C ALA A 84 5.38 13.07 4.32
N PHE A 85 4.39 13.65 3.65
CA PHE A 85 3.80 13.06 2.44
C PHE A 85 4.72 13.22 1.24
N GLU A 86 4.69 12.24 0.32
CA GLU A 86 5.47 12.26 -0.93
C GLU A 86 6.95 12.59 -0.69
N SER A 87 7.54 11.90 0.28
CA SER A 87 8.89 12.14 0.79
C SER A 87 9.75 10.88 0.69
N ASP A 88 11.07 11.07 0.73
CA ASP A 88 12.01 9.96 0.68
C ASP A 88 12.17 9.33 2.06
N TYR A 89 12.08 8.00 2.16
CA TYR A 89 12.53 7.30 3.36
C TYR A 89 14.04 7.17 3.36
N VAL A 90 14.72 8.18 3.93
CA VAL A 90 16.18 8.33 3.92
C VAL A 90 16.95 7.05 4.31
N PRO A 91 16.50 6.22 5.28
CA PRO A 91 17.23 5.00 5.65
C PRO A 91 17.50 4.02 4.50
N TYR A 92 16.68 4.04 3.44
CA TYR A 92 16.87 3.16 2.28
C TYR A 92 17.84 3.71 1.22
N ARG A 93 18.26 4.98 1.30
CA ARG A 93 19.13 5.61 0.30
C ARG A 93 20.47 4.88 0.12
N LYS A 94 21.03 4.32 1.20
CA LYS A 94 22.32 3.58 1.16
C LYS A 94 22.27 2.31 0.30
N THR A 95 21.07 1.77 0.07
CA THR A 95 20.82 0.48 -0.58
C THR A 95 20.45 0.65 -2.07
N VAL A 96 20.28 1.88 -2.57
CA VAL A 96 19.92 2.13 -3.96
C VAL A 96 21.06 2.81 -4.73
N ILE A 97 21.14 2.53 -6.03
CA ILE A 97 21.94 3.30 -6.99
C ILE A 97 21.05 4.41 -7.54
N GLY A 98 21.56 5.66 -7.53
CA GLY A 98 20.82 6.83 -7.97
C GLY A 98 19.87 7.37 -6.90
N THR A 99 18.77 7.98 -7.33
CA THR A 99 17.78 8.64 -6.45
C THR A 99 16.73 7.64 -5.98
N LEU A 100 16.45 7.62 -4.67
CA LEU A 100 15.35 6.84 -4.10
C LEU A 100 14.00 7.45 -4.54
N PRO A 101 13.00 6.65 -4.99
CA PRO A 101 11.67 7.18 -5.24
C PRO A 101 11.00 7.63 -3.95
N ARG A 102 10.13 8.63 -4.06
CA ARG A 102 9.29 9.09 -2.95
C ARG A 102 8.23 8.04 -2.64
N VAL A 103 7.92 7.86 -1.36
CA VAL A 103 6.79 7.06 -0.89
C VAL A 103 5.62 7.98 -0.52
N ASP A 104 4.40 7.43 -0.55
CA ASP A 104 3.17 8.18 -0.27
C ASP A 104 3.21 8.90 1.10
N LEU A 105 3.73 8.24 2.15
CA LEU A 105 3.91 8.80 3.49
C LEU A 105 5.19 8.29 4.16
N VAL A 106 5.96 9.22 4.73
CA VAL A 106 6.99 8.95 5.74
C VAL A 106 6.57 9.57 7.06
N THR A 107 6.63 8.81 8.16
CA THR A 107 6.49 9.37 9.50
C THR A 107 7.87 9.68 10.08
N LEU A 108 7.99 10.82 10.75
CA LEU A 108 9.22 11.29 11.38
C LEU A 108 8.95 11.61 12.85
N GLU A 109 9.97 11.42 13.69
CA GLU A 109 9.97 11.94 15.05
C GLU A 109 10.53 13.36 15.04
N SER A 110 9.67 14.34 15.25
CA SER A 110 9.96 15.76 15.04
C SER A 110 11.10 16.40 15.85
N GLN A 111 11.67 15.71 16.83
CA GLN A 111 12.86 16.16 17.57
C GLN A 111 14.17 15.64 16.97
N GLY A 112 14.11 14.87 15.87
CA GLY A 112 15.27 14.49 15.07
C GLY A 112 14.93 14.30 13.59
N ASP A 113 15.95 14.25 12.74
CA ASP A 113 15.78 13.83 11.33
C ASP A 113 15.55 12.31 11.19
N SER A 114 15.04 11.67 12.25
CA SER A 114 14.87 10.22 12.32
C SER A 114 13.59 9.79 11.63
N CYS A 115 13.73 9.06 10.53
CA CYS A 115 12.60 8.44 9.86
C CYS A 115 12.11 7.23 10.67
N LEU A 116 10.81 7.19 10.93
CA LEU A 116 10.18 6.12 11.71
C LEU A 116 9.66 5.01 10.81
N LYS A 117 8.80 5.35 9.84
CA LYS A 117 8.14 4.40 8.94
C LYS A 117 7.96 4.97 7.53
N ALA A 118 8.05 4.11 6.54
CA ALA A 118 7.66 4.37 5.15
C ALA A 118 6.38 3.58 4.84
N ILE A 119 5.36 4.27 4.33
CA ILE A 119 4.02 3.71 4.18
C ILE A 119 3.45 4.08 2.81
N GLU A 120 3.08 3.06 2.05
CA GLU A 120 2.31 3.21 0.83
C GLU A 120 0.82 3.33 1.13
N ILE A 121 0.12 4.19 0.39
CA ILE A 121 -1.29 4.49 0.64
C ILE A 121 -2.13 4.08 -0.57
N LYS A 122 -3.21 3.34 -0.31
CA LYS A 122 -4.13 2.84 -1.35
C LYS A 122 -5.57 3.04 -0.89
N LEU A 123 -6.14 4.21 -1.17
CA LEU A 123 -7.55 4.51 -0.87
C LEU A 123 -8.46 3.86 -1.92
N THR A 124 -9.25 2.85 -1.52
CA THR A 124 -9.99 1.99 -2.46
C THR A 124 -11.51 2.01 -2.24
N ALA A 125 -12.27 2.01 -3.35
CA ALA A 125 -13.72 1.93 -3.34
C ALA A 125 -14.22 0.51 -3.08
N LEU A 126 -15.29 0.37 -2.31
CA LEU A 126 -15.96 -0.91 -2.03
C LEU A 126 -17.48 -0.77 -2.29
N PRO A 127 -18.08 -1.54 -3.21
CA PRO A 127 -17.46 -2.45 -4.16
C PRO A 127 -16.76 -1.74 -5.32
N ASP A 128 -15.85 -2.45 -5.98
CA ASP A 128 -15.28 -2.03 -7.24
C ASP A 128 -16.17 -2.37 -8.46
N ASN A 129 -15.64 -2.08 -9.66
CA ASN A 129 -16.34 -2.33 -10.91
C ASN A 129 -16.68 -3.81 -11.18
N SER A 130 -15.90 -4.74 -10.61
CA SER A 130 -16.06 -6.18 -10.84
C SER A 130 -17.05 -6.84 -9.88
N THR A 131 -17.28 -6.28 -8.70
CA THR A 131 -18.06 -6.92 -7.62
C THR A 131 -19.36 -6.20 -7.28
N TYR A 132 -19.63 -5.02 -7.81
CA TYR A 132 -20.82 -4.22 -7.45
C TYR A 132 -22.20 -4.85 -7.66
N ARG A 133 -22.31 -5.88 -8.51
CA ARG A 133 -23.57 -6.62 -8.74
C ARG A 133 -23.67 -7.89 -7.89
N LEU A 134 -22.64 -8.23 -7.13
CA LEU A 134 -22.65 -9.37 -6.24
C LEU A 134 -23.36 -8.99 -4.93
N PRO A 135 -23.71 -9.96 -4.08
CA PRO A 135 -24.15 -9.68 -2.73
C PRO A 135 -23.07 -8.93 -1.91
N ASP A 136 -23.49 -8.12 -0.94
CA ASP A 136 -22.60 -7.29 -0.09
C ASP A 136 -21.41 -8.07 0.51
N ASN A 137 -21.64 -9.33 0.91
CA ASN A 137 -20.60 -10.19 1.50
C ASN A 137 -19.58 -10.71 0.47
N GLN A 138 -19.73 -10.40 -0.81
CA GLN A 138 -18.83 -10.72 -1.92
C GLN A 138 -18.20 -9.46 -2.55
N TYR A 139 -18.39 -8.29 -1.93
CA TYR A 139 -17.77 -7.06 -2.40
C TYR A 139 -16.24 -7.09 -2.23
N GLY A 140 -15.54 -6.55 -3.22
CA GLY A 140 -14.09 -6.41 -3.22
C GLY A 140 -13.64 -5.04 -3.74
N CYS A 141 -12.37 -4.72 -3.51
CA CYS A 141 -11.77 -3.44 -3.88
C CYS A 141 -10.79 -3.61 -5.04
N GLU A 142 -10.81 -2.71 -6.03
CA GLU A 142 -9.70 -2.63 -6.98
C GLU A 142 -8.48 -2.04 -6.28
N ILE A 143 -7.32 -2.70 -6.42
CA ILE A 143 -6.02 -2.15 -5.99
C ILE A 143 -5.13 -1.93 -7.21
N VAL A 144 -4.58 -0.72 -7.32
CA VAL A 144 -3.66 -0.33 -8.39
C VAL A 144 -2.31 0.02 -7.77
N THR A 145 -1.25 -0.68 -8.22
CA THR A 145 0.09 -0.61 -7.63
C THR A 145 1.06 0.06 -8.60
N ARG A 146 1.82 1.04 -8.13
CA ARG A 146 2.86 1.72 -8.91
C ARG A 146 4.18 0.94 -8.84
N PRO A 147 5.11 1.11 -9.80
CA PRO A 147 6.44 0.50 -9.72
C PRO A 147 7.18 0.82 -8.42
N ASP A 148 7.08 2.06 -7.93
CA ASP A 148 7.76 2.50 -6.70
C ASP A 148 7.34 1.67 -5.47
N THR A 149 6.07 1.22 -5.41
CA THR A 149 5.60 0.29 -4.36
C THR A 149 6.40 -1.03 -4.38
N ILE A 150 6.79 -1.53 -5.55
CA ILE A 150 7.62 -2.75 -5.67
C ILE A 150 9.06 -2.47 -5.21
N VAL A 151 9.57 -1.26 -5.42
CA VAL A 151 10.88 -0.83 -4.91
C VAL A 151 10.87 -0.79 -3.38
N TYR A 152 9.86 -0.15 -2.77
CA TYR A 152 9.71 -0.12 -1.32
C TYR A 152 9.43 -1.50 -0.72
N LEU A 153 8.71 -2.38 -1.44
CA LEU A 153 8.57 -3.78 -1.06
C LEU A 153 9.94 -4.47 -1.00
N ALA A 154 10.75 -4.37 -2.07
CA ALA A 154 12.08 -4.96 -2.12
C ALA A 154 12.98 -4.42 -1.00
N LEU A 155 13.00 -3.10 -0.78
CA LEU A 155 13.78 -2.46 0.27
C LEU A 155 13.33 -2.86 1.68
N SER A 156 12.02 -2.99 1.91
CA SER A 156 11.47 -3.45 3.19
C SER A 156 11.82 -4.90 3.50
N ILE A 157 11.99 -5.73 2.47
CA ILE A 157 12.50 -7.10 2.61
C ILE A 157 13.99 -6.98 2.91
N ILE A 158 14.79 -6.35 2.05
CA ILE A 158 16.25 -6.17 2.18
C ILE A 158 16.67 -5.67 3.57
N GLU A 159 15.95 -4.70 4.14
CA GLU A 159 16.22 -4.17 5.48
C GLU A 159 16.34 -5.27 6.54
N LYS A 160 15.51 -6.31 6.44
CA LYS A 160 15.52 -7.45 7.37
C LYS A 160 16.64 -8.46 7.10
N TYR A 161 17.30 -8.37 5.94
CA TYR A 161 18.40 -9.25 5.51
C TYR A 161 19.74 -8.51 5.39
N GLN A 162 19.88 -7.31 5.95
CA GLN A 162 21.13 -6.55 5.82
C GLN A 162 22.36 -7.32 6.37
N LEU A 163 22.16 -8.25 7.30
CA LEU A 163 23.20 -9.12 7.85
C LEU A 163 23.29 -10.51 7.18
N SER A 164 22.39 -10.83 6.23
CA SER A 164 22.22 -12.16 5.65
C SER A 164 22.04 -12.13 4.14
N GLN A 165 22.85 -11.34 3.41
CA GLN A 165 22.86 -11.34 1.93
C GLN A 165 23.02 -12.75 1.35
N GLN A 166 23.83 -13.58 2.01
CA GLN A 166 24.03 -14.97 1.64
C GLN A 166 22.73 -15.80 1.64
N ALA A 167 21.78 -15.51 2.53
CA ALA A 167 20.49 -16.21 2.56
C ALA A 167 19.68 -15.93 1.29
N ILE A 168 19.71 -14.70 0.79
CA ILE A 168 19.06 -14.34 -0.48
C ILE A 168 19.79 -15.02 -1.65
N LEU A 169 21.14 -14.98 -1.67
CA LEU A 169 21.93 -15.65 -2.72
C LEU A 169 21.66 -17.15 -2.77
N ASN A 170 21.66 -17.85 -1.63
CA ASN A 170 21.47 -19.30 -1.58
C ASN A 170 20.15 -19.74 -2.24
N VAL A 171 19.12 -18.89 -2.14
CA VAL A 171 17.80 -19.17 -2.70
C VAL A 171 17.67 -18.72 -4.15
N LEU A 172 18.14 -17.51 -4.48
CA LEU A 172 17.92 -16.90 -5.79
C LEU A 172 19.02 -17.22 -6.80
N HIS A 173 20.28 -17.36 -6.37
CA HIS A 173 21.41 -17.59 -7.30
C HIS A 173 21.21 -18.81 -8.19
N PRO A 174 20.79 -20.00 -7.70
CA PRO A 174 20.59 -21.17 -8.55
C PRO A 174 19.59 -20.97 -9.70
N ILE A 175 18.68 -20.00 -9.56
CA ILE A 175 17.63 -19.70 -10.54
C ILE A 175 18.07 -18.54 -11.42
N CYS A 176 18.46 -17.43 -10.79
CA CYS A 176 18.84 -16.19 -11.44
C CYS A 176 20.11 -16.32 -12.30
N SER A 177 21.04 -17.21 -11.97
CA SER A 177 22.25 -17.45 -12.77
C SER A 177 21.96 -18.16 -14.10
N GLN A 178 20.79 -18.78 -14.25
CA GLN A 178 20.36 -19.42 -15.50
C GLN A 178 19.80 -18.41 -16.51
N ILE A 179 19.42 -17.20 -16.06
CA ILE A 179 18.92 -16.14 -16.92
C ILE A 179 20.11 -15.44 -17.59
N SER A 180 20.37 -15.78 -18.85
CA SER A 180 21.46 -15.19 -19.66
C SER A 180 21.23 -13.72 -19.98
N ASP A 181 19.97 -13.33 -20.24
CA ASP A 181 19.56 -11.96 -20.55
C ASP A 181 18.22 -11.67 -19.88
N TRP A 182 18.24 -10.78 -18.88
CA TRP A 182 17.04 -10.38 -18.16
C TRP A 182 16.07 -9.57 -19.01
N SER A 183 16.52 -8.91 -20.09
CA SER A 183 15.63 -8.15 -20.98
C SER A 183 14.86 -9.03 -21.96
N SER A 184 15.34 -10.26 -22.20
CA SER A 184 14.73 -11.22 -23.12
C SER A 184 13.58 -11.99 -22.47
N ILE A 185 12.40 -11.93 -23.09
CA ILE A 185 11.22 -12.71 -22.65
C ILE A 185 11.52 -14.22 -22.71
N SER A 186 12.19 -14.71 -23.75
CA SER A 186 12.46 -16.13 -23.92
C SER A 186 13.45 -16.68 -22.88
N SER A 187 14.33 -15.83 -22.35
CA SER A 187 15.26 -16.20 -21.29
C SER A 187 14.60 -16.21 -19.91
N VAL A 188 13.68 -15.28 -19.65
CA VAL A 188 13.09 -15.09 -18.30
C VAL A 188 11.82 -15.91 -18.10
N LEU A 189 10.92 -15.93 -19.08
CA LEU A 189 9.59 -16.53 -18.96
C LEU A 189 9.61 -17.99 -18.45
N PRO A 190 10.50 -18.88 -18.93
CA PRO A 190 10.56 -20.26 -18.44
C PRO A 190 10.86 -20.38 -16.94
N LEU A 191 11.55 -19.40 -16.36
CA LEU A 191 12.04 -19.43 -14.98
C LEU A 191 11.14 -18.66 -14.00
N VAL A 192 10.05 -18.02 -14.46
CA VAL A 192 9.18 -17.22 -13.59
C VAL A 192 8.56 -18.05 -12.46
N VAL A 193 8.21 -19.31 -12.71
CA VAL A 193 7.70 -20.23 -11.66
C VAL A 193 8.74 -20.42 -10.57
N ASP A 194 9.98 -20.68 -10.97
CA ASP A 194 11.07 -20.93 -10.04
C ASP A 194 11.39 -19.66 -9.25
N LEU A 195 11.37 -18.48 -9.89
CA LEU A 195 11.49 -17.20 -9.19
C LEU A 195 10.40 -17.05 -8.11
N VAL A 196 9.15 -17.40 -8.42
CA VAL A 196 8.06 -17.38 -7.41
C VAL A 196 8.35 -18.36 -6.28
N HIS A 197 8.78 -19.59 -6.57
CA HIS A 197 9.10 -20.60 -5.55
C HIS A 197 10.29 -20.18 -4.67
N GLY A 198 11.35 -19.65 -5.27
CA GLY A 198 12.51 -19.13 -4.54
C GLY A 198 12.09 -17.99 -3.61
N LEU A 199 11.32 -17.04 -4.10
CA LEU A 199 10.80 -15.96 -3.26
C LEU A 199 9.88 -16.48 -2.15
N ASP A 200 8.99 -17.44 -2.42
CA ASP A 200 8.15 -18.08 -1.40
C ASP A 200 8.99 -18.72 -0.28
N CYS A 201 10.05 -19.47 -0.64
CA CYS A 201 10.97 -20.08 0.32
C CYS A 201 11.67 -19.02 1.19
N LEU A 202 12.11 -17.91 0.59
CA LEU A 202 12.75 -16.80 1.29
C LEU A 202 11.79 -16.18 2.32
N LEU A 203 10.55 -15.92 1.93
CA LEU A 203 9.54 -15.30 2.80
C LEU A 203 9.13 -16.22 3.96
N VAL A 204 8.88 -17.52 3.70
CA VAL A 204 8.47 -18.49 4.73
C VAL A 204 9.56 -18.69 5.78
N SER A 205 10.82 -18.74 5.37
CA SER A 205 11.95 -18.91 6.29
C SER A 205 12.14 -17.73 7.24
N ASN A 206 11.45 -16.61 7.00
CA ASN A 206 11.59 -15.36 7.73
C ASN A 206 10.23 -14.75 8.06
N ILE A 207 9.20 -15.59 8.20
CA ILE A 207 7.79 -15.18 8.28
C ILE A 207 7.53 -14.16 9.41
N ASP A 208 8.29 -14.22 10.50
CA ASP A 208 8.18 -13.34 11.66
C ASP A 208 8.76 -11.93 11.43
N LEU A 209 9.51 -11.71 10.33
CA LEU A 209 10.13 -10.43 9.99
C LEU A 209 9.22 -9.53 9.16
N GLN A 210 8.00 -9.98 8.83
CA GLN A 210 7.06 -9.20 8.07
C GLN A 210 6.63 -7.93 8.82
N GLN A 211 6.48 -6.83 8.10
CA GLN A 211 6.17 -5.52 8.66
C GLN A 211 5.14 -4.78 7.81
N PRO A 212 4.38 -3.82 8.36
CA PRO A 212 3.46 -2.99 7.59
C PRO A 212 4.15 -2.33 6.39
N LEU A 213 3.51 -2.40 5.23
CA LEU A 213 3.98 -1.76 3.99
C LEU A 213 2.91 -0.84 3.40
N VAL A 214 1.67 -1.31 3.34
CA VAL A 214 0.56 -0.59 2.68
C VAL A 214 -0.58 -0.37 3.66
N ILE A 215 -1.03 0.88 3.80
CA ILE A 215 -2.33 1.22 4.37
C ILE A 215 -3.34 1.30 3.23
N GLN A 216 -4.35 0.44 3.26
CA GLN A 216 -5.46 0.39 2.32
C GLN A 216 -6.78 0.68 3.04
N PRO A 217 -7.21 1.95 3.13
CA PRO A 217 -8.55 2.25 3.58
C PRO A 217 -9.57 1.88 2.52
N VAL A 218 -10.72 1.40 2.99
CA VAL A 218 -11.89 1.12 2.15
C VAL A 218 -12.96 2.17 2.41
N TRP A 219 -13.64 2.61 1.36
CA TRP A 219 -14.84 3.44 1.47
C TRP A 219 -16.03 2.75 0.78
N LYS A 220 -17.05 2.40 1.57
CA LYS A 220 -18.18 1.59 1.14
C LYS A 220 -19.35 2.43 0.62
N THR A 221 -19.81 2.15 -0.60
CA THR A 221 -20.96 2.79 -1.24
C THR A 221 -22.08 1.80 -1.55
N ILE A 222 -23.29 2.33 -1.73
CA ILE A 222 -24.44 1.57 -2.23
C ILE A 222 -24.18 1.23 -3.71
N GLY A 223 -23.71 0.02 -3.97
CA GLY A 223 -23.25 -0.40 -5.30
C GLY A 223 -22.23 0.58 -5.88
N LYS A 224 -22.47 1.04 -7.11
CA LYS A 224 -21.64 2.04 -7.82
C LYS A 224 -22.07 3.49 -7.63
N THR A 225 -23.01 3.76 -6.72
CA THR A 225 -23.50 5.13 -6.52
C THR A 225 -22.50 5.95 -5.69
N SER A 226 -22.65 7.26 -5.70
CA SER A 226 -21.89 8.14 -4.79
C SER A 226 -22.46 8.17 -3.37
N LYS A 227 -23.45 7.34 -3.04
CA LYS A 227 -24.03 7.28 -1.69
C LYS A 227 -23.24 6.33 -0.81
N LEU A 228 -22.72 6.82 0.30
CA LEU A 228 -22.03 6.00 1.29
C LEU A 228 -23.04 5.11 2.04
N TYR A 229 -22.59 3.92 2.43
CA TYR A 229 -23.28 3.14 3.47
C TYR A 229 -23.23 3.87 4.82
N GLU A 230 -24.08 3.46 5.77
CA GLU A 230 -23.96 3.94 7.15
C GLU A 230 -22.58 3.56 7.72
N ASN A 231 -22.26 2.27 7.71
CA ASN A 231 -20.93 1.73 7.99
C ASN A 231 -20.08 1.77 6.72
N CYS A 232 -19.19 2.76 6.60
CA CYS A 232 -18.53 3.02 5.32
C CYS A 232 -17.01 3.11 5.32
N LEU A 233 -16.32 3.27 6.44
CA LEU A 233 -14.86 3.39 6.45
C LEU A 233 -14.21 2.33 7.35
N ASP A 234 -13.12 1.73 6.86
CA ASP A 234 -12.21 0.88 7.66
C ASP A 234 -10.82 0.89 7.03
N ILE A 235 -9.82 0.36 7.74
CA ILE A 235 -8.44 0.27 7.28
C ILE A 235 -7.96 -1.19 7.29
N PHE A 236 -7.44 -1.61 6.14
CA PHE A 236 -6.66 -2.83 5.97
C PHE A 236 -5.19 -2.47 5.80
N VAL A 237 -4.32 -3.13 6.55
CA VAL A 237 -2.87 -2.92 6.50
C VAL A 237 -2.25 -4.19 5.95
N TRP A 238 -1.51 -4.09 4.84
CA TRP A 238 -0.78 -5.22 4.28
C TRP A 238 0.62 -5.26 4.85
N SER A 239 1.04 -6.42 5.36
CA SER A 239 2.47 -6.67 5.55
C SER A 239 3.17 -6.73 4.19
N ASN A 240 4.45 -6.38 4.16
CA ASN A 240 5.28 -6.55 2.97
C ASN A 240 5.19 -7.97 2.39
N PHE A 241 5.10 -9.00 3.24
CA PHE A 241 5.03 -10.39 2.79
C PHE A 241 3.63 -10.75 2.27
N ALA A 242 2.56 -10.37 2.97
CA ALA A 242 1.19 -10.61 2.51
C ALA A 242 0.90 -9.91 1.18
N PHE A 243 1.45 -8.71 0.99
CA PHE A 243 1.30 -7.93 -0.24
C PHE A 243 1.84 -8.68 -1.47
N THR A 244 2.82 -9.59 -1.31
CA THR A 244 3.32 -10.43 -2.42
C THR A 244 2.25 -11.33 -3.03
N ARG A 245 1.26 -11.78 -2.23
CA ARG A 245 0.22 -12.70 -2.70
C ARG A 245 -0.60 -12.12 -3.84
N LEU A 246 -0.80 -10.80 -3.84
CA LEU A 246 -1.52 -10.09 -4.89
C LEU A 246 -0.97 -10.41 -6.28
N PHE A 247 0.36 -10.45 -6.46
CA PHE A 247 0.94 -10.70 -7.78
C PHE A 247 1.58 -12.07 -7.93
N PHE A 248 1.98 -12.74 -6.84
CA PHE A 248 2.51 -14.11 -6.90
C PHE A 248 1.42 -15.12 -7.29
N ASP A 249 0.25 -15.07 -6.63
CA ASP A 249 -0.80 -16.05 -6.89
C ASP A 249 -1.41 -15.87 -8.29
N VAL A 250 -1.51 -14.61 -8.74
CA VAL A 250 -1.95 -14.29 -10.10
C VAL A 250 -0.92 -14.76 -11.14
N THR A 251 0.37 -14.61 -10.84
CA THR A 251 1.46 -15.15 -11.67
C THR A 251 1.36 -16.67 -11.78
N LYS A 252 1.15 -17.39 -10.66
CA LYS A 252 0.93 -18.84 -10.67
C LYS A 252 -0.25 -19.24 -11.56
N ASN A 253 -1.33 -18.44 -11.60
CA ASN A 253 -2.47 -18.68 -12.47
C ASN A 253 -2.14 -18.49 -13.96
N PHE A 254 -1.41 -17.43 -14.33
CA PHE A 254 -0.98 -17.21 -15.72
C PHE A 254 -0.12 -18.36 -16.24
N ILE A 255 0.79 -18.85 -15.40
CA ILE A 255 1.64 -19.98 -15.78
C ILE A 255 0.81 -21.26 -15.97
N LYS A 256 -0.16 -21.54 -15.08
CA LYS A 256 -1.09 -22.68 -15.25
C LYS A 256 -1.86 -22.59 -16.57
N SER A 257 -2.21 -21.37 -17.02
CA SER A 257 -2.84 -21.13 -18.32
C SER A 257 -1.87 -21.10 -19.51
N ARG A 258 -0.58 -21.44 -19.31
CA ARG A 258 0.46 -21.50 -20.35
C ARG A 258 0.59 -20.21 -21.16
N THR A 259 0.55 -19.06 -20.50
CA THR A 259 0.71 -17.76 -21.16
C THR A 259 2.10 -17.63 -21.79
N GLU A 260 2.16 -17.25 -23.07
CA GLU A 260 3.40 -17.07 -23.85
C GLU A 260 4.04 -15.67 -23.67
N THR A 261 3.40 -14.78 -22.92
CA THR A 261 3.81 -13.39 -22.72
C THR A 261 3.93 -13.05 -21.23
N ILE A 262 4.85 -12.15 -20.90
CA ILE A 262 5.01 -11.67 -19.52
C ILE A 262 3.94 -10.62 -19.22
N GLN A 263 3.02 -10.95 -18.30
CA GLN A 263 2.00 -10.03 -17.81
C GLN A 263 2.52 -9.13 -16.69
N ARG A 264 1.83 -8.01 -16.42
CA ARG A 264 2.19 -7.03 -15.37
C ARG A 264 2.48 -7.65 -13.98
N PRO A 265 1.65 -8.58 -13.45
CA PRO A 265 1.96 -9.29 -12.20
C PRO A 265 3.25 -10.13 -12.28
N MET A 266 3.47 -10.85 -13.38
CA MET A 266 4.67 -11.66 -13.60
C MET A 266 5.92 -10.79 -13.64
N ARG A 267 5.85 -9.66 -14.35
CA ARG A 267 6.90 -8.65 -14.37
C ARG A 267 7.22 -8.12 -12.97
N SER A 268 6.22 -7.94 -12.12
CA SER A 268 6.43 -7.49 -10.75
C SER A 268 7.17 -8.53 -9.90
N VAL A 269 6.95 -9.84 -10.15
CA VAL A 269 7.78 -10.93 -9.57
C VAL A 269 9.22 -10.80 -10.06
N ILE A 270 9.41 -10.64 -11.38
CA ILE A 270 10.74 -10.53 -11.99
C ILE A 270 11.50 -9.32 -11.43
N TRP A 271 10.86 -8.15 -11.34
CA TRP A 271 11.44 -6.96 -10.75
C TRP A 271 11.86 -7.18 -9.29
N LEU A 272 10.98 -7.79 -8.48
CA LEU A 272 11.31 -8.09 -7.09
C LEU A 272 12.50 -9.05 -6.98
N ALA A 273 12.48 -10.17 -7.72
CA ALA A 273 13.57 -11.14 -7.73
C ALA A 273 14.89 -10.49 -8.16
N LYS A 274 14.87 -9.70 -9.24
CA LYS A 274 16.07 -9.02 -9.75
C LYS A 274 16.63 -8.01 -8.76
N MET A 275 15.79 -7.22 -8.10
CA MET A 275 16.23 -6.28 -7.07
C MET A 275 16.85 -7.01 -5.88
N LEU A 276 16.21 -8.06 -5.36
CA LEU A 276 16.76 -8.84 -4.25
C LEU A 276 18.08 -9.52 -4.63
N TYR A 277 18.17 -10.07 -5.85
CA TYR A 277 19.38 -10.70 -6.35
C TYR A 277 20.53 -9.71 -6.53
N GLU A 278 20.30 -8.53 -7.12
CA GLU A 278 21.32 -7.47 -7.24
C GLU A 278 21.83 -7.00 -5.87
N PHE A 279 20.92 -6.81 -4.92
CA PHE A 279 21.29 -6.47 -3.55
C PHE A 279 22.19 -7.54 -2.94
N ALA A 280 21.83 -8.82 -3.12
CA ALA A 280 22.57 -9.92 -2.55
C ALA A 280 23.97 -10.09 -3.18
N GLN A 281 24.17 -9.63 -4.42
CA GLN A 281 25.47 -9.65 -5.10
C GLN A 281 26.37 -8.44 -4.77
N SER A 282 25.79 -7.25 -4.58
CA SER A 282 26.54 -5.99 -4.56
C SER A 282 26.25 -5.07 -3.38
N GLY A 283 25.29 -5.44 -2.52
CA GLY A 283 24.78 -4.60 -1.44
C GLY A 283 23.87 -3.45 -1.89
N LYS A 284 23.62 -3.28 -3.20
CA LYS A 284 22.78 -2.21 -3.76
C LYS A 284 21.87 -2.70 -4.88
N ILE A 285 20.82 -1.93 -5.16
CA ILE A 285 19.89 -2.19 -6.28
C ILE A 285 19.88 -1.03 -7.28
N ASN A 286 19.83 -1.34 -8.58
CA ASN A 286 19.57 -0.35 -9.62
C ASN A 286 18.10 -0.41 -10.06
N HIS A 287 17.20 -0.04 -9.14
CA HIS A 287 15.75 -0.14 -9.35
C HIS A 287 15.27 0.61 -10.61
N LYS A 288 15.83 1.79 -10.90
CA LYS A 288 15.48 2.56 -12.10
C LYS A 288 15.83 1.80 -13.37
N PHE A 289 17.05 1.26 -13.46
CA PHE A 289 17.45 0.43 -14.60
C PHE A 289 16.54 -0.80 -14.75
N ILE A 290 16.23 -1.49 -13.65
CA ILE A 290 15.35 -2.66 -13.65
C ILE A 290 13.96 -2.30 -14.20
N ILE A 291 13.32 -1.26 -13.67
CA ILE A 291 11.95 -0.87 -14.07
C ILE A 291 11.90 -0.38 -15.53
N ASP A 292 12.89 0.38 -15.96
CA ASP A 292 12.93 0.97 -17.29
C ASP A 292 13.25 -0.07 -18.38
N ASN A 293 14.17 -1.01 -18.11
CA ASN A 293 14.64 -1.96 -19.11
C ASN A 293 13.89 -3.29 -19.09
N LEU A 294 13.35 -3.72 -17.94
CA LEU A 294 12.66 -5.00 -17.80
C LEU A 294 11.14 -4.81 -17.94
N SER A 295 10.71 -4.10 -18.99
CA SER A 295 9.30 -3.74 -19.20
C SER A 295 8.49 -4.85 -19.90
N TYR A 296 9.15 -5.74 -20.64
CA TYR A 296 8.58 -6.90 -21.36
C TYR A 296 7.33 -6.55 -22.19
N ASN A 297 7.41 -5.51 -23.02
CA ASN A 297 6.33 -5.02 -23.88
C ASN A 297 5.06 -4.54 -23.14
N THR A 298 5.14 -4.34 -21.82
CA THR A 298 4.04 -3.75 -21.03
C THR A 298 4.43 -2.35 -20.57
N LYS A 299 3.47 -1.42 -20.52
CA LYS A 299 3.74 -0.07 -19.98
C LYS A 299 4.21 -0.15 -18.53
N ASN A 300 5.20 0.65 -18.15
CA ASN A 300 5.76 0.70 -16.80
C ASN A 300 5.07 1.74 -15.90
N ASP A 301 3.95 2.33 -16.33
CA ASP A 301 3.15 3.29 -15.54
C ASP A 301 2.53 2.68 -14.27
N LYS A 302 2.28 1.37 -14.29
CA LYS A 302 1.78 0.59 -13.15
C LYS A 302 2.52 -0.74 -13.08
N ALA A 303 2.86 -1.17 -11.87
CA ALA A 303 3.36 -2.50 -11.61
C ALA A 303 2.28 -3.54 -11.96
N PHE A 304 1.10 -3.42 -11.35
CA PHE A 304 -0.08 -4.23 -11.64
C PHE A 304 -1.36 -3.55 -11.12
N ALA A 305 -2.51 -4.09 -11.52
CA ALA A 305 -3.82 -3.77 -10.94
C ALA A 305 -4.61 -5.06 -10.77
N LEU A 306 -5.38 -5.18 -9.68
CA LEU A 306 -6.24 -6.32 -9.41
C LEU A 306 -7.63 -5.84 -9.03
N SER A 307 -8.63 -6.46 -9.65
CA SER A 307 -10.04 -6.21 -9.38
C SER A 307 -10.48 -6.75 -8.03
N GLY A 308 -11.62 -6.27 -7.56
CA GLY A 308 -12.34 -6.74 -6.38
C GLY A 308 -12.59 -8.23 -6.38
N SER A 309 -12.89 -8.82 -7.54
CA SER A 309 -13.07 -10.26 -7.69
C SER A 309 -11.81 -11.08 -7.34
N ASN A 310 -10.63 -10.47 -7.46
CA ASN A 310 -9.35 -11.09 -7.07
C ASN A 310 -8.95 -10.72 -5.64
N THR A 311 -9.15 -9.47 -5.22
CA THR A 311 -8.71 -9.00 -3.89
C THR A 311 -9.61 -9.50 -2.77
N HIS A 312 -10.91 -9.73 -3.04
CA HIS A 312 -11.92 -10.14 -2.06
C HIS A 312 -11.40 -11.31 -1.20
N ARG A 313 -10.91 -12.38 -1.82
CA ARG A 313 -10.44 -13.60 -1.14
C ARG A 313 -9.38 -13.38 -0.05
N TYR A 314 -8.63 -12.28 -0.13
CA TYR A 314 -7.60 -11.94 0.85
C TYR A 314 -8.11 -11.02 1.95
N MET A 315 -9.19 -10.29 1.69
CA MET A 315 -9.74 -9.26 2.58
C MET A 315 -11.04 -9.70 3.25
N THR A 316 -11.65 -10.81 2.85
CA THR A 316 -12.92 -11.30 3.39
C THR A 316 -12.87 -11.44 4.91
N CYS A 317 -13.57 -10.55 5.60
CA CYS A 317 -13.72 -10.51 7.05
C CYS A 317 -14.95 -9.65 7.42
N PRO A 318 -15.39 -9.64 8.70
CA PRO A 318 -16.52 -8.81 9.13
C PRO A 318 -16.35 -7.33 8.80
N GLU A 319 -15.15 -6.78 8.94
CA GLU A 319 -14.83 -5.37 8.69
C GLU A 319 -14.92 -4.98 7.20
N LEU A 320 -14.73 -5.93 6.28
CA LEU A 320 -14.97 -5.68 4.86
C LEU A 320 -16.47 -5.60 4.57
N THR A 321 -17.26 -6.47 5.23
CA THR A 321 -18.71 -6.53 5.01
C THR A 321 -19.40 -5.32 5.65
N THR A 322 -18.98 -4.98 6.87
CA THR A 322 -19.52 -3.90 7.69
C THR A 322 -18.36 -3.07 8.27
N PRO A 323 -17.84 -2.08 7.51
CA PRO A 323 -16.80 -1.16 7.97
C PRO A 323 -17.15 -0.48 9.29
N ARG A 324 -16.17 -0.32 10.19
CA ARG A 324 -16.48 0.09 11.58
C ARG A 324 -16.71 1.58 11.77
N ILE A 325 -16.20 2.43 10.90
CA ILE A 325 -16.41 3.88 10.98
C ILE A 325 -17.64 4.26 10.15
N THR A 326 -18.54 4.99 10.79
CA THR A 326 -19.81 5.41 10.19
C THR A 326 -19.66 6.65 9.32
N LYS A 327 -20.62 6.87 8.43
CA LYS A 327 -20.71 8.06 7.58
C LYS A 327 -20.80 9.34 8.41
N ALA A 328 -21.55 9.32 9.51
CA ALA A 328 -21.71 10.46 10.41
C ALA A 328 -20.42 10.86 11.12
N GLU A 329 -19.45 9.95 11.27
CA GLU A 329 -18.16 10.21 11.92
C GLU A 329 -17.14 10.91 11.01
N ILE A 330 -17.38 11.01 9.70
CA ILE A 330 -16.47 11.70 8.76
C ILE A 330 -16.26 13.17 9.17
N LYS A 331 -17.29 13.81 9.76
CA LYS A 331 -17.20 15.18 10.29
C LYS A 331 -16.26 15.34 11.49
N ASN A 332 -15.87 14.23 12.13
CA ASN A 332 -14.87 14.21 13.19
C ASN A 332 -13.43 14.02 12.63
N ILE A 333 -13.31 13.72 11.33
CA ILE A 333 -12.03 13.53 10.64
C ILE A 333 -11.69 14.76 9.78
N ILE A 334 -12.69 15.28 9.05
CA ILE A 334 -12.60 16.52 8.26
C ILE A 334 -13.17 17.65 9.12
N LEU A 335 -12.30 18.53 9.60
CA LEU A 335 -12.63 19.52 10.63
C LEU A 335 -12.63 20.96 10.06
N GLY A 336 -13.35 21.85 10.75
CA GLY A 336 -13.23 23.30 10.55
C GLY A 336 -13.71 23.81 9.19
N GLY A 337 -14.68 23.15 8.55
CA GLY A 337 -15.15 23.52 7.21
C GLY A 337 -14.25 23.03 6.07
N GLY A 338 -13.29 22.14 6.35
CA GLY A 338 -12.38 21.62 5.33
C GLY A 338 -13.06 20.94 4.14
N GLN A 339 -14.27 20.42 4.32
CA GLN A 339 -15.08 19.89 3.22
C GLN A 339 -15.35 20.94 2.13
N ASP A 340 -15.44 22.22 2.47
CA ASP A 340 -15.69 23.32 1.53
C ASP A 340 -14.46 23.61 0.63
N PHE A 341 -13.31 23.00 0.97
CA PHE A 341 -12.07 23.11 0.23
C PHE A 341 -11.84 21.92 -0.71
N LEU A 342 -12.64 20.84 -0.59
CA LEU A 342 -12.55 19.70 -1.48
C LEU A 342 -12.83 20.11 -2.94
N SER A 343 -11.97 19.65 -3.85
CA SER A 343 -12.10 19.89 -5.29
C SER A 343 -12.31 18.57 -6.01
N PRO A 344 -13.57 18.14 -6.25
CA PRO A 344 -13.89 16.79 -6.69
C PRO A 344 -13.53 16.58 -8.16
N GLU A 345 -13.02 15.39 -8.49
CA GLU A 345 -12.84 14.97 -9.88
C GLU A 345 -13.45 13.58 -10.13
N ARG A 346 -13.03 12.53 -9.40
CA ARG A 346 -13.56 11.14 -9.51
C ARG A 346 -13.31 10.23 -8.29
N ARG A 347 -12.89 10.75 -7.13
CA ARG A 347 -12.36 9.93 -6.01
C ARG A 347 -13.25 10.08 -4.76
N PHE A 348 -12.70 9.72 -3.59
CA PHE A 348 -13.40 9.77 -2.31
C PHE A 348 -13.86 11.20 -1.94
N ASP A 349 -13.09 12.21 -2.33
CA ASP A 349 -13.49 13.62 -2.27
C ASP A 349 -14.86 13.91 -2.91
N ALA A 350 -15.12 13.40 -4.11
CA ALA A 350 -16.39 13.55 -4.81
C ALA A 350 -17.54 12.82 -4.08
N VAL A 351 -17.24 11.69 -3.46
CA VAL A 351 -18.21 10.92 -2.68
C VAL A 351 -18.59 11.68 -1.42
N ILE A 352 -17.63 12.26 -0.70
CA ILE A 352 -17.91 13.12 0.47
C ILE A 352 -18.83 14.27 0.09
N LEU A 353 -18.52 15.01 -0.99
CA LEU A 353 -19.35 16.13 -1.44
C LEU A 353 -20.74 15.73 -1.95
N SER A 354 -20.91 14.47 -2.36
CA SER A 354 -22.22 13.92 -2.75
C SER A 354 -23.10 13.52 -1.56
N ASN A 355 -22.57 13.57 -0.34
CA ASN A 355 -23.27 13.29 0.92
C ASN A 355 -23.17 14.50 1.87
N PRO A 356 -23.71 15.68 1.49
CA PRO A 356 -23.57 16.91 2.28
C PRO A 356 -24.16 16.78 3.68
N GLU A 357 -25.09 15.87 3.91
CA GLU A 357 -25.67 15.59 5.22
C GLU A 357 -24.67 15.11 6.27
N ILE A 358 -23.46 14.68 5.86
CA ILE A 358 -22.35 14.36 6.77
C ILE A 358 -22.02 15.53 7.69
N PHE A 359 -22.09 16.77 7.18
CA PHE A 359 -21.60 17.97 7.86
C PHE A 359 -22.72 18.85 8.42
N ASN A 360 -23.96 18.37 8.36
CA ASN A 360 -25.13 19.04 8.94
C ASN A 360 -25.22 18.88 10.47
#